data_AF-A0A1Y4DG52-F1
#
_entry.id   AF-A0A1Y4DG52-F1
#
_cell.length_a   1.000
_cell.length_b   1.000
_cell.length_c   1.000
_cell.angle_alpha   90.00
_cell.angle_beta   90.00
_cell.angle_gamma   90.00
#
_symmetry.space_group_name_H-M   'P 1'
#
loop_
_entity.id
_entity.type
_entity.pdbx_description
1 polymer ?
#
loop_
_entity_poly.entity_id
_entity_poly.type
_entity_poly.pdbx_seq_one_letter_code
_entity_poly.pdbx_strand_id
1 'polypeptide(L)'
;MLYTCDLICWGAASPRTFQSFLAMLERRSAKSVVTYVHRGSGMRSNGAEIAIYSDGASESGTSATRSWRRIWYDRLCRESCYRCGHHSMERPGDITIGDWWGLKWFAPDLEDPWGVSCAVASTPRGLSLLRGASGELELAATPVADVANPAQPMLLHPPERKGRDAFWPELYARGFEAACRSVGALGPGREARDLVKGAVSALKGPAKDPDASSVDNAWEEAPKVNFEELESRDEYPVAFVARNRDDHVRRRSSSGGMYHALASHVINDLGGVVYGCAFDGDLRAVHIRCETMAEAERCMGSKYSQSDMGDSIRRVRGDLRADRTVLFTGTPCQVAAVRAACSDVSGGGAS
;
A
#
# COMPACT_ATOMS: atom_id res chain seq x y z
N MET A 1 -3.89 3.55 24.22
CA MET A 1 -4.88 3.80 23.13
C MET A 1 -4.49 2.97 21.91
N LEU A 2 -5.42 2.27 21.24
CA LEU A 2 -5.16 1.56 19.98
C LEU A 2 -5.88 2.23 18.80
N TYR A 3 -5.11 2.73 17.85
CA TYR A 3 -5.55 3.10 16.50
C TYR A 3 -5.21 1.99 15.52
N THR A 4 -6.09 1.79 14.55
CA THR A 4 -5.92 0.80 13.50
C THR A 4 -6.13 1.40 12.13
N CYS A 5 -5.19 1.15 11.22
CA CYS A 5 -5.25 1.60 9.84
C CYS A 5 -5.12 0.41 8.89
N ASP A 6 -6.17 0.10 8.14
CA ASP A 6 -6.09 -0.92 7.11
C ASP A 6 -5.90 -0.33 5.71
N LEU A 7 -5.33 -1.14 4.82
CA LEU A 7 -5.07 -0.76 3.44
C LEU A 7 -6.17 -1.27 2.51
N ILE A 8 -6.58 -0.48 1.52
CA ILE A 8 -7.34 -1.00 0.39
C ILE A 8 -6.51 -2.11 -0.27
N CYS A 9 -6.97 -3.35 -0.12
CA CYS A 9 -6.15 -4.54 -0.33
C CYS A 9 -6.78 -5.39 -1.43
N TRP A 10 -6.00 -5.65 -2.49
CA TRP A 10 -6.41 -6.58 -3.55
C TRP A 10 -6.25 -8.04 -3.16
N GLY A 11 -5.22 -8.35 -2.37
CA GLY A 11 -4.91 -9.71 -1.94
C GLY A 11 -3.49 -9.84 -1.42
N ALA A 12 -3.17 -11.01 -0.88
CA ALA A 12 -1.84 -11.31 -0.38
C ALA A 12 -1.22 -12.45 -1.16
N ALA A 13 0.05 -12.31 -1.54
CA ALA A 13 0.83 -13.35 -2.19
C ALA A 13 1.63 -14.19 -1.19
N SER A 14 2.01 -15.39 -1.60
CA SER A 14 2.85 -16.29 -0.79
C SER A 14 4.28 -15.73 -0.67
N PRO A 15 4.81 -15.59 0.57
CA PRO A 15 6.21 -15.20 0.79
C PRO A 15 7.20 -16.13 0.09
N ARG A 16 6.92 -17.44 0.09
CA ARG A 16 7.74 -18.43 -0.60
C ARG A 16 7.76 -18.20 -2.12
N THR A 17 6.66 -17.75 -2.70
CA THR A 17 6.61 -17.42 -4.12
C THR A 17 7.44 -16.18 -4.42
N PHE A 18 7.41 -15.17 -3.53
CA PHE A 18 8.25 -13.98 -3.66
C PHE A 18 9.75 -14.33 -3.58
N GLN A 19 10.13 -15.18 -2.64
CA GLN A 19 11.51 -15.69 -2.54
C GLN A 19 11.93 -16.49 -3.78
N SER A 20 11.02 -17.28 -4.38
CA SER A 20 11.30 -17.98 -5.65
C SER A 20 11.50 -17.01 -6.83
N PHE A 21 10.79 -15.87 -6.82
CA PHE A 21 10.99 -14.79 -7.78
C PHE A 21 12.35 -14.10 -7.60
N LEU A 22 12.73 -13.73 -6.37
CA LEU A 22 14.04 -13.15 -6.10
C LEU A 22 15.16 -14.10 -6.54
N ALA A 23 15.07 -15.38 -6.17
CA ALA A 23 16.03 -16.40 -6.60
C ALA A 23 16.13 -16.54 -8.14
N MET A 24 15.05 -16.27 -8.88
CA MET A 24 15.12 -16.20 -10.35
C MET A 24 15.96 -15.00 -10.82
N LEU A 25 15.76 -13.82 -10.24
CA LEU A 25 16.57 -12.64 -10.58
C LEU A 25 18.05 -12.90 -10.29
N GLU A 26 18.35 -13.46 -9.11
CA GLU A 26 19.73 -13.77 -8.70
C GLU A 26 20.41 -14.78 -9.60
N ARG A 27 19.70 -15.83 -10.03
CA ARG A 27 20.23 -16.80 -11.02
C ARG A 27 20.53 -16.15 -12.36
N ARG A 28 19.69 -15.20 -12.81
CA ARG A 28 19.88 -14.52 -14.10
C ARG A 28 21.02 -13.50 -14.05
N SER A 29 21.21 -12.83 -12.93
CA SER A 29 22.25 -11.80 -12.76
C SER A 29 23.58 -12.34 -12.23
N ALA A 30 23.58 -13.56 -11.66
CA ALA A 30 24.66 -14.12 -10.85
C ALA A 30 25.04 -13.25 -9.63
N LYS A 31 24.09 -12.48 -9.10
CA LYS A 31 24.27 -11.53 -7.98
C LYS A 31 23.10 -11.61 -7.02
N SER A 32 23.35 -11.42 -5.73
CA SER A 32 22.28 -11.37 -4.72
C SER A 32 21.44 -10.10 -4.85
N VAL A 33 20.12 -10.21 -4.71
CA VAL A 33 19.21 -9.05 -4.70
C VAL A 33 19.13 -8.52 -3.27
N VAL A 34 19.53 -7.27 -3.05
CA VAL A 34 19.52 -6.62 -1.73
C VAL A 34 18.32 -5.70 -1.52
N THR A 35 17.76 -5.17 -2.61
CA THR A 35 16.56 -4.34 -2.58
C THR A 35 15.66 -4.68 -3.75
N TYR A 36 14.36 -4.81 -3.48
CA TYR A 36 13.35 -4.89 -4.52
C TYR A 36 12.22 -3.89 -4.27
N VAL A 37 11.97 -3.04 -5.26
CA VAL A 37 10.93 -2.00 -5.21
C VAL A 37 9.79 -2.41 -6.15
N HIS A 38 8.61 -2.68 -5.60
CA HIS A 38 7.44 -3.08 -6.39
C HIS A 38 6.86 -1.97 -7.27
N ARG A 39 7.09 -0.71 -6.87
CA ARG A 39 6.64 0.49 -7.57
C ARG A 39 7.66 1.60 -7.29
N GLY A 40 8.42 2.02 -8.30
CA GLY A 40 9.30 3.19 -8.22
C GLY A 40 8.53 4.50 -7.95
N SER A 41 9.23 5.63 -7.92
CA SER A 41 8.64 6.93 -7.57
C SER A 41 7.52 7.38 -8.53
N GLY A 42 6.32 7.53 -7.98
CA GLY A 42 5.16 8.17 -8.60
C GLY A 42 4.19 7.25 -9.36
N MET A 43 2.91 7.61 -9.33
CA MET A 43 1.83 6.87 -9.99
C MET A 43 1.81 7.11 -11.52
N ARG A 44 2.15 8.32 -12.00
CA ARG A 44 2.17 8.64 -13.44
C ARG A 44 3.30 7.99 -14.24
N SER A 45 4.41 7.61 -13.61
CA SER A 45 5.51 6.87 -14.26
C SER A 45 5.22 5.36 -14.37
N ASN A 46 4.05 4.91 -13.87
CA ASN A 46 3.71 3.50 -13.69
C ASN A 46 4.84 2.73 -12.97
N GLY A 47 5.44 3.41 -11.98
CA GLY A 47 6.69 3.15 -11.27
C GLY A 47 7.38 1.85 -11.68
N ALA A 48 8.51 1.95 -12.35
CA ALA A 48 9.26 0.77 -12.76
C ALA A 48 9.66 -0.06 -11.54
N GLU A 49 9.54 -1.38 -11.66
CA GLU A 49 10.05 -2.31 -10.67
C GLU A 49 11.57 -2.33 -10.72
N ILE A 50 12.21 -2.13 -9.57
CA ILE A 50 13.66 -2.00 -9.45
C ILE A 50 14.19 -3.15 -8.61
N ALA A 51 15.20 -3.85 -9.12
CA ALA A 51 16.04 -4.74 -8.33
C ALA A 51 17.43 -4.11 -8.20
N ILE A 52 17.94 -4.00 -6.97
CA ILE A 52 19.30 -3.56 -6.66
C ILE A 52 20.07 -4.76 -6.15
N TYR A 53 21.28 -4.95 -6.66
CA TYR A 53 22.14 -6.09 -6.40
C TYR A 53 23.25 -5.76 -5.40
N SER A 54 23.85 -6.80 -4.82
CA SER A 54 24.90 -6.69 -3.79
C SER A 54 26.15 -5.93 -4.22
N ASP A 55 26.42 -5.79 -5.53
CA ASP A 55 27.53 -5.02 -6.09
C ASP A 55 27.16 -3.57 -6.43
N GLY A 56 25.94 -3.13 -6.08
CA GLY A 56 25.40 -1.81 -6.38
C GLY A 56 24.79 -1.68 -7.79
N ALA A 57 24.89 -2.70 -8.64
CA ALA A 57 24.19 -2.69 -9.92
C ALA A 57 22.66 -2.71 -9.71
N SER A 58 21.91 -2.17 -10.66
CA SER A 58 20.45 -2.24 -10.64
C SER A 58 19.87 -2.54 -12.02
N GLU A 59 18.69 -3.18 -12.01
CA GLU A 59 17.84 -3.29 -13.18
C GLU A 59 16.46 -2.71 -12.88
N SER A 60 15.86 -2.07 -13.88
CA SER A 60 14.58 -1.37 -13.72
C SER A 60 13.69 -1.60 -14.93
N GLY A 61 12.44 -2.00 -14.67
CA GLY A 61 11.43 -2.21 -15.72
C GLY A 61 11.80 -3.25 -16.78
N THR A 62 12.66 -4.22 -16.46
CA THR A 62 12.98 -5.33 -17.37
C THR A 62 11.82 -6.32 -17.43
N SER A 63 11.83 -7.25 -18.40
CA SER A 63 10.83 -8.32 -18.43
C SER A 63 10.89 -9.18 -17.15
N ALA A 64 12.10 -9.35 -16.60
CA ALA A 64 12.34 -10.10 -15.38
C ALA A 64 11.76 -9.37 -14.16
N THR A 65 12.09 -8.10 -13.92
CA THR A 65 11.55 -7.37 -12.76
C THR A 65 10.03 -7.20 -12.84
N ARG A 66 9.48 -6.98 -14.04
CA ARG A 66 8.02 -6.86 -14.25
C ARG A 66 7.24 -8.16 -14.06
N SER A 67 7.91 -9.32 -14.06
CA SER A 67 7.23 -10.61 -14.05
C SER A 67 6.36 -10.80 -12.82
N TRP A 68 6.77 -10.28 -11.65
CA TRP A 68 5.96 -10.30 -10.43
C TRP A 68 4.61 -9.59 -10.62
N ARG A 69 4.63 -8.30 -10.99
CA ARG A 69 3.43 -7.47 -11.15
C ARG A 69 2.45 -8.08 -12.17
N ARG A 70 2.96 -8.67 -13.26
CA ARG A 70 2.14 -9.26 -14.34
C ARG A 70 1.23 -10.39 -13.88
N ILE A 71 1.67 -11.18 -12.91
CA ILE A 71 0.90 -12.33 -12.44
C ILE A 71 0.26 -12.08 -11.08
N TRP A 72 0.66 -11.02 -10.37
CA TRP A 72 0.23 -10.79 -8.99
C TRP A 72 -1.29 -10.66 -8.86
N TYR A 73 -1.90 -9.75 -9.62
CA TYR A 73 -3.33 -9.44 -9.54
C TYR A 73 -4.25 -10.63 -9.86
N ASP A 74 -3.84 -11.51 -10.77
CA ASP A 74 -4.69 -12.62 -11.26
C ASP A 74 -4.39 -13.95 -10.56
N ARG A 75 -3.09 -14.24 -10.35
CA ARG A 75 -2.62 -15.61 -10.08
C ARG A 75 -1.99 -15.79 -8.71
N LEU A 76 -1.57 -14.72 -8.02
CA LEU A 76 -0.81 -14.87 -6.77
C LEU A 76 -1.63 -14.69 -5.50
N CYS A 77 -2.89 -14.25 -5.60
CA CYS A 77 -3.78 -14.16 -4.44
C CYS A 77 -3.93 -15.52 -3.73
N ARG A 78 -3.97 -15.48 -2.40
CA ARG A 78 -4.27 -16.64 -1.55
C ARG A 78 -5.71 -17.09 -1.73
N GLU A 79 -5.96 -18.37 -1.47
CA GLU A 79 -7.30 -18.98 -1.55
C GLU A 79 -8.34 -18.25 -0.71
N SER A 80 -7.96 -17.75 0.47
CA SER A 80 -8.84 -16.97 1.33
C SER A 80 -9.18 -15.59 0.75
N CYS A 81 -8.34 -15.01 -0.10
CA CYS A 81 -8.58 -13.68 -0.69
C CYS A 81 -9.81 -13.68 -1.60
N TYR A 82 -10.06 -14.76 -2.35
CA TYR A 82 -11.23 -14.89 -3.23
C TYR A 82 -12.58 -14.96 -2.50
N ARG A 83 -12.55 -15.11 -1.16
CA ARG A 83 -13.73 -15.17 -0.29
C ARG A 83 -13.59 -14.24 0.92
N CYS A 84 -12.67 -13.27 0.85
CA CYS A 84 -12.41 -12.38 1.97
C CYS A 84 -13.52 -11.35 2.08
N GLY A 85 -14.25 -11.35 3.20
CA GLY A 85 -15.38 -10.47 3.47
C GLY A 85 -15.02 -8.99 3.64
N HIS A 86 -13.73 -8.67 3.76
CA HIS A 86 -13.27 -7.27 3.81
C HIS A 86 -13.17 -6.61 2.45
N HIS A 87 -13.44 -7.31 1.33
CA HIS A 87 -13.61 -6.63 0.04
C HIS A 87 -14.99 -5.98 -0.04
N SER A 88 -15.19 -4.98 0.81
CA SER A 88 -16.45 -4.29 1.07
C SER A 88 -16.12 -2.94 1.73
N MET A 89 -17.15 -2.11 1.91
CA MET A 89 -17.05 -0.90 2.74
C MET A 89 -17.10 -1.19 4.25
N GLU A 90 -17.36 -2.43 4.64
CA GLU A 90 -17.29 -2.87 6.04
C GLU A 90 -15.84 -3.22 6.39
N ARG A 91 -15.12 -2.20 6.90
CA ARG A 91 -13.68 -2.27 7.19
C ARG A 91 -13.41 -2.37 8.68
N PRO A 92 -12.40 -3.15 9.10
CA PRO A 92 -12.11 -3.34 10.52
C PRO A 92 -11.31 -2.18 11.14
N GLY A 93 -10.54 -1.43 10.36
CA GLY A 93 -9.73 -0.33 10.85
C GLY A 93 -10.55 0.87 11.30
N ASP A 94 -9.98 1.67 12.19
CA ASP A 94 -10.55 2.98 12.52
C ASP A 94 -10.48 3.90 11.29
N ILE A 95 -9.44 3.75 10.47
CA ILE A 95 -9.26 4.41 9.17
C ILE A 95 -8.78 3.40 8.10
N THR A 96 -9.29 3.51 6.88
CA THR A 96 -8.80 2.79 5.69
C THR A 96 -8.07 3.77 4.77
N ILE A 97 -6.91 3.41 4.23
CA ILE A 97 -6.17 4.23 3.25
C ILE A 97 -5.80 3.43 2.00
N GLY A 98 -5.66 4.11 0.86
CA GLY A 98 -5.18 3.49 -0.36
C GLY A 98 -4.95 4.50 -1.49
N ASP A 99 -4.37 4.02 -2.60
CA ASP A 99 -4.41 4.74 -3.87
C ASP A 99 -5.88 5.06 -4.21
N TRP A 100 -6.21 6.25 -4.71
CA TRP A 100 -7.56 6.48 -5.23
C TRP A 100 -7.66 6.10 -6.70
N TRP A 101 -8.08 4.86 -6.96
CA TRP A 101 -8.35 4.40 -8.32
C TRP A 101 -9.70 4.97 -8.79
N GLY A 102 -9.67 5.74 -9.88
CA GLY A 102 -10.86 6.41 -10.41
C GLY A 102 -10.90 7.93 -10.18
N LEU A 103 -9.93 8.52 -9.47
CA LEU A 103 -9.84 9.96 -9.17
C LEU A 103 -10.24 10.87 -10.35
N LYS A 104 -9.71 10.61 -11.55
CA LYS A 104 -9.98 11.37 -12.78
C LYS A 104 -11.46 11.53 -13.16
N TRP A 105 -12.34 10.70 -12.61
CA TRP A 105 -13.78 10.76 -12.86
C TRP A 105 -14.55 11.56 -11.80
N PHE A 106 -13.96 11.76 -10.63
CA PHE A 106 -14.62 12.34 -9.46
C PHE A 106 -13.98 13.66 -9.00
N ALA A 107 -12.65 13.77 -9.10
CA ALA A 107 -11.88 14.95 -8.76
C ALA A 107 -10.64 15.08 -9.67
N PRO A 108 -10.83 15.25 -11.00
CA PRO A 108 -9.72 15.33 -11.95
C PRO A 108 -8.75 16.48 -11.68
N ASP A 109 -9.24 17.59 -11.13
CA ASP A 109 -8.43 18.79 -10.84
C ASP A 109 -7.42 18.54 -9.71
N LEU A 110 -7.63 17.51 -8.89
CA LEU A 110 -6.73 17.14 -7.79
C LEU A 110 -5.68 16.11 -8.21
N GLU A 111 -5.55 15.79 -9.50
CA GLU A 111 -4.52 14.85 -9.96
C GLU A 111 -3.10 15.31 -9.61
N ASP A 112 -2.39 14.47 -8.85
CA ASP A 112 -0.99 14.68 -8.50
C ASP A 112 -0.09 13.67 -9.25
N PRO A 113 1.06 14.09 -9.79
CA PRO A 113 1.96 13.21 -10.55
C PRO A 113 2.59 12.09 -9.71
N TRP A 114 2.78 12.30 -8.42
CA TRP A 114 3.29 11.30 -7.48
C TRP A 114 2.18 10.42 -6.89
N GLY A 115 0.94 10.88 -6.99
CA GLY A 115 -0.27 10.11 -6.76
C GLY A 115 -1.11 10.65 -5.62
N VAL A 116 -2.39 10.30 -5.64
CA VAL A 116 -3.39 10.78 -4.68
C VAL A 116 -3.95 9.60 -3.92
N SER A 117 -4.07 9.75 -2.61
CA SER A 117 -4.68 8.76 -1.74
C SER A 117 -6.15 9.08 -1.51
N CYS A 118 -6.94 8.03 -1.31
CA CYS A 118 -8.20 8.14 -0.60
C CYS A 118 -8.02 7.67 0.84
N ALA A 119 -8.80 8.26 1.74
CA ALA A 119 -8.88 7.84 3.13
C ALA A 119 -10.35 7.73 3.55
N VAL A 120 -10.68 6.71 4.33
CA VAL A 120 -12.04 6.49 4.84
C VAL A 120 -11.96 6.31 6.35
N ALA A 121 -12.42 7.29 7.11
CA ALA A 121 -12.55 7.18 8.56
C ALA A 121 -13.84 6.41 8.89
N SER A 122 -13.69 5.20 9.44
CA SER A 122 -14.80 4.31 9.77
C SER A 122 -15.32 4.50 11.19
N THR A 123 -14.61 5.27 12.02
CA THR A 123 -14.97 5.53 13.42
C THR A 123 -14.60 6.95 13.84
N PRO A 124 -15.17 7.49 14.94
CA PRO A 124 -14.74 8.76 15.52
C PRO A 124 -13.24 8.82 15.83
N ARG A 125 -12.67 7.70 16.31
CA ARG A 125 -11.22 7.62 16.57
C ARG A 125 -10.41 7.73 15.28
N GLY A 126 -10.90 7.16 14.18
CA GLY A 126 -10.25 7.27 12.87
C GLY A 126 -10.27 8.70 12.34
N LEU A 127 -11.39 9.41 12.53
CA LEU A 127 -11.50 10.81 12.15
C LEU A 127 -10.59 11.69 13.02
N SER A 128 -10.54 11.46 14.33
CA SER A 128 -9.63 12.13 15.26
C SER A 128 -8.15 11.89 14.91
N LEU A 129 -7.78 10.65 14.54
CA LEU A 129 -6.43 10.34 14.07
C LEU A 129 -6.08 11.12 12.79
N LEU A 130 -7.01 11.18 11.83
CA LEU A 130 -6.82 11.95 10.60
C LEU A 130 -6.71 13.46 10.87
N ARG A 131 -7.54 13.99 11.78
CA ARG A 131 -7.48 15.39 12.23
C ARG A 131 -6.10 15.71 12.79
N GLY A 132 -5.57 14.86 13.66
CA GLY A 132 -4.24 15.02 14.23
C GLY A 132 -3.12 15.03 13.17
N ALA A 133 -3.24 14.17 12.16
CA ALA A 133 -2.30 14.11 11.04
C ALA A 133 -2.50 15.20 9.96
N SER A 134 -3.57 15.99 10.03
CA SER A 134 -3.99 16.90 8.95
C SER A 134 -3.00 18.06 8.70
N GLY A 135 -2.13 18.38 9.66
CA GLY A 135 -1.09 19.40 9.48
C GLY A 135 -0.10 19.07 8.35
N GLU A 136 0.17 17.80 8.10
CA GLU A 136 1.03 17.34 7.00
C GLU A 136 0.26 17.08 5.69
N LEU A 137 -1.07 17.24 5.69
CA LEU A 137 -1.93 16.81 4.60
C LEU A 137 -2.68 17.98 3.97
N GLU A 138 -2.93 17.84 2.67
CA GLU A 138 -3.98 18.53 1.95
C GLU A 138 -5.14 17.56 1.79
N LEU A 139 -6.31 17.97 2.27
CA LEU A 139 -7.49 17.12 2.41
C LEU A 139 -8.72 17.86 1.89
N ALA A 140 -9.58 17.13 1.18
CA ALA A 140 -10.96 17.54 0.95
C ALA A 140 -11.89 16.36 1.22
N ALA A 141 -13.09 16.65 1.74
CA ALA A 141 -14.12 15.63 1.93
C ALA A 141 -14.71 15.20 0.58
N THR A 142 -15.06 13.92 0.44
CA THR A 142 -15.67 13.38 -0.78
C THR A 142 -16.73 12.35 -0.42
N PRO A 143 -17.77 12.14 -1.25
CA PRO A 143 -18.72 11.05 -1.05
C PRO A 143 -18.02 9.69 -0.96
N VAL A 144 -18.46 8.87 -0.01
CA VAL A 144 -17.96 7.49 0.13
C VAL A 144 -18.14 6.67 -1.16
N ALA A 145 -19.22 6.92 -1.91
CA ALA A 145 -19.51 6.26 -3.19
C ALA A 145 -18.47 6.58 -4.28
N ASP A 146 -17.82 7.74 -4.24
CA ASP A 146 -16.79 8.13 -5.22
C ASP A 146 -15.48 7.38 -4.94
N VAL A 147 -15.21 7.07 -3.67
CA VAL A 147 -14.10 6.19 -3.27
C VAL A 147 -14.44 4.72 -3.57
N ALA A 148 -15.66 4.28 -3.27
CA ALA A 148 -16.16 2.93 -3.52
C ALA A 148 -16.71 2.77 -4.95
N ASN A 149 -15.85 3.01 -5.95
CA ASN A 149 -16.25 3.04 -7.35
C ASN A 149 -15.78 1.79 -8.14
N PRO A 150 -16.30 1.55 -9.37
CA PRO A 150 -15.94 0.37 -10.18
C PRO A 150 -14.45 0.28 -10.59
N ALA A 151 -13.72 1.39 -10.60
CA ALA A 151 -12.27 1.38 -10.83
C ALA A 151 -11.51 0.92 -9.57
N GLN A 152 -12.15 0.89 -8.41
CA GLN A 152 -11.62 0.44 -7.13
C GLN A 152 -12.40 -0.78 -6.58
N PRO A 153 -12.41 -1.93 -7.30
CA PRO A 153 -13.27 -3.07 -6.96
C PRO A 153 -12.98 -3.72 -5.60
N MET A 154 -11.81 -3.48 -5.00
CA MET A 154 -11.43 -4.00 -3.68
C MET A 154 -12.34 -3.53 -2.54
N LEU A 155 -13.12 -2.48 -2.75
CA LEU A 155 -14.12 -1.99 -1.79
C LEU A 155 -15.54 -2.54 -2.07
N LEU A 156 -15.70 -3.33 -3.14
CA LEU A 156 -17.00 -3.79 -3.63
C LEU A 156 -17.12 -5.32 -3.65
N HIS A 157 -16.07 -6.00 -4.11
CA HIS A 157 -16.07 -7.46 -4.19
C HIS A 157 -14.65 -8.05 -4.20
N PRO A 158 -14.50 -9.34 -3.81
CA PRO A 158 -13.23 -10.04 -3.92
C PRO A 158 -12.67 -10.07 -5.35
N PRO A 159 -11.35 -10.25 -5.52
CA PRO A 159 -10.76 -10.45 -6.84
C PRO A 159 -11.31 -11.72 -7.49
N GLU A 160 -11.36 -11.74 -8.82
CA GLU A 160 -11.74 -12.94 -9.57
C GLU A 160 -10.62 -13.99 -9.56
N ARG A 161 -10.99 -15.27 -9.45
CA ARG A 161 -10.05 -16.39 -9.54
C ARG A 161 -9.68 -16.64 -11.01
N LYS A 162 -8.59 -16.05 -11.49
CA LYS A 162 -8.17 -16.15 -12.89
C LYS A 162 -6.81 -16.80 -13.10
N GLY A 163 -6.77 -17.98 -13.72
CA GLY A 163 -5.53 -18.63 -14.15
C GLY A 163 -4.64 -19.17 -13.02
N ARG A 164 -5.09 -19.09 -11.77
CA ARG A 164 -4.41 -19.63 -10.58
C ARG A 164 -4.20 -21.14 -10.69
N ASP A 165 -5.24 -21.87 -11.07
CA ASP A 165 -5.26 -23.33 -11.02
C ASP A 165 -4.28 -23.99 -11.99
N ALA A 166 -4.00 -23.33 -13.11
CA ALA A 166 -2.96 -23.75 -14.04
C ALA A 166 -1.55 -23.30 -13.59
N PHE A 167 -1.44 -22.21 -12.84
CA PHE A 167 -0.16 -21.60 -12.47
C PHE A 167 0.50 -22.26 -11.26
N TRP A 168 -0.27 -22.59 -10.22
CA TRP A 168 0.29 -23.05 -8.95
C TRP A 168 0.92 -24.46 -8.98
N PRO A 169 0.34 -25.47 -9.66
CA PRO A 169 0.97 -26.78 -9.78
C PRO A 169 2.37 -26.67 -10.42
N GLU A 170 2.46 -25.84 -11.45
CA GLU A 170 3.69 -25.55 -12.16
C GLU A 170 4.72 -24.81 -11.27
N LEU A 171 4.25 -23.81 -10.52
CA LEU A 171 5.08 -23.08 -9.55
C LEU A 171 5.68 -24.02 -8.50
N TYR A 172 4.89 -24.95 -7.98
CA TYR A 172 5.37 -25.91 -6.97
C TYR A 172 6.36 -26.92 -7.56
N ALA A 173 6.12 -27.39 -8.78
CA ALA A 173 6.95 -28.40 -9.41
C ALA A 173 8.28 -27.84 -9.94
N ARG A 174 8.27 -26.65 -10.56
CA ARG A 174 9.39 -26.12 -11.36
C ARG A 174 9.82 -24.70 -10.99
N GLY A 175 9.17 -24.07 -10.02
CA GLY A 175 9.53 -22.74 -9.52
C GLY A 175 8.96 -21.58 -10.35
N PHE A 176 9.21 -20.36 -9.87
CA PHE A 176 8.58 -19.13 -10.39
C PHE A 176 8.79 -18.90 -11.88
N GLU A 177 10.02 -19.10 -12.37
CA GLU A 177 10.35 -18.83 -13.77
C GLU A 177 9.59 -19.74 -14.73
N ALA A 178 9.57 -21.05 -14.45
CA ALA A 178 8.87 -22.03 -15.27
C ALA A 178 7.35 -21.76 -15.29
N ALA A 179 6.77 -21.41 -14.13
CA ALA A 179 5.38 -21.01 -14.02
C ALA A 179 5.05 -19.74 -14.79
N CYS A 180 5.92 -18.73 -14.75
CA CYS A 180 5.74 -17.54 -15.56
C CYS A 180 5.84 -17.83 -17.06
N ARG A 181 6.72 -18.75 -17.48
CA ARG A 181 6.83 -19.17 -18.89
C ARG A 181 5.57 -19.93 -19.34
N SER A 182 5.02 -20.83 -18.52
CA SER A 182 3.84 -21.63 -18.88
C SER A 182 2.59 -20.78 -19.15
N VAL A 183 2.46 -19.63 -18.49
CA VAL A 183 1.37 -18.68 -18.71
C VAL A 183 1.75 -17.50 -19.61
N GLY A 184 2.92 -17.57 -20.25
CA GLY A 184 3.42 -16.54 -21.16
C GLY A 184 3.67 -15.18 -20.49
N ALA A 185 3.91 -15.13 -19.18
CA ALA A 185 4.30 -13.95 -18.41
C ALA A 185 5.82 -13.70 -18.43
N LEU A 186 6.60 -14.69 -18.87
CA LEU A 186 8.03 -14.62 -19.21
C LEU A 186 8.32 -15.45 -20.47
N GLY A 187 9.43 -15.13 -21.16
CA GLY A 187 9.94 -15.89 -22.32
C GLY A 187 10.35 -14.98 -23.49
N PRO A 188 11.01 -15.54 -24.52
CA PRO A 188 11.66 -14.75 -25.58
C PRO A 188 10.71 -13.81 -26.32
N GLY A 189 9.52 -14.29 -26.69
CA GLY A 189 8.51 -13.46 -27.36
C GLY A 189 7.96 -12.33 -26.48
N ARG A 190 7.98 -12.48 -25.15
CA ARG A 190 7.62 -11.40 -24.23
C ARG A 190 8.76 -10.41 -24.04
N GLU A 191 9.98 -10.90 -23.86
CA GLU A 191 11.17 -10.07 -23.74
C GLU A 191 11.33 -9.17 -24.98
N ALA A 192 11.13 -9.71 -26.19
CA ALA A 192 11.12 -8.93 -27.42
C ALA A 192 10.03 -7.84 -27.42
N ARG A 193 8.79 -8.16 -27.02
CA ARG A 193 7.71 -7.16 -26.92
C ARG A 193 8.00 -6.07 -25.91
N ASP A 194 8.61 -6.41 -24.77
CA ASP A 194 8.96 -5.43 -23.75
C ASP A 194 10.08 -4.50 -24.21
N LEU A 195 11.07 -5.03 -24.93
CA LEU A 195 12.15 -4.24 -25.52
C LEU A 195 11.61 -3.25 -26.56
N VAL A 196 10.72 -3.71 -27.45
CA VAL A 196 10.04 -2.84 -28.43
C VAL A 196 9.23 -1.75 -27.71
N LYS A 197 8.44 -2.11 -26.70
CA LYS A 197 7.68 -1.13 -25.91
C LYS A 197 8.58 -0.11 -25.20
N GLY A 198 9.71 -0.57 -24.65
CA GLY A 198 10.70 0.30 -24.01
C GLY A 198 11.29 1.31 -25.00
N ALA A 199 11.70 0.86 -26.19
CA ALA A 199 12.21 1.72 -27.24
C ALA A 199 11.16 2.75 -27.72
N VAL A 200 9.91 2.33 -27.94
CA VAL A 200 8.81 3.24 -28.30
C VAL A 200 8.56 4.27 -27.20
N SER A 201 8.60 3.87 -25.93
CA SER A 201 8.44 4.80 -24.80
C SER A 201 9.57 5.82 -24.73
N ALA A 202 10.81 5.41 -24.98
CA ALA A 202 11.96 6.31 -25.01
C ALA A 202 11.85 7.34 -26.14
N LEU A 203 11.33 6.94 -27.30
CA LEU A 203 11.09 7.82 -28.44
C LEU A 203 9.97 8.85 -28.20
N LYS A 204 8.94 8.49 -27.41
CA LYS A 204 7.85 9.42 -27.06
C LYS A 204 8.26 10.48 -26.03
N GLY A 205 9.43 10.34 -25.40
CA GLY A 205 9.84 11.15 -24.25
C GLY A 205 9.01 10.86 -22.99
N PRO A 206 9.44 11.36 -21.81
CA PRO A 206 8.59 11.32 -20.63
C PRO A 206 7.29 12.10 -20.90
N ALA A 207 6.18 11.66 -20.32
CA ALA A 207 4.98 12.48 -20.31
C ALA A 207 5.35 13.86 -19.71
N LYS A 208 4.89 14.95 -20.33
CA LYS A 208 5.07 16.28 -19.73
C LYS A 208 4.35 16.27 -18.38
N ASP A 209 5.07 16.60 -17.33
CA ASP A 209 4.45 16.87 -16.04
C ASP A 209 3.45 18.02 -16.23
N PRO A 210 2.29 17.97 -15.57
CA PRO A 210 1.42 19.14 -15.49
C PRO A 210 2.25 20.25 -14.83
N ASP A 211 1.93 21.49 -15.14
CA ASP A 211 2.60 22.61 -14.48
C ASP A 211 2.41 22.45 -12.96
N ALA A 212 3.51 22.31 -12.22
CA ALA A 212 3.47 22.07 -10.77
C ALA A 212 2.65 23.16 -10.07
N SER A 213 2.74 24.40 -10.57
CA SER A 213 1.95 25.53 -10.07
C SER A 213 0.45 25.34 -10.26
N SER A 214 0.01 24.72 -11.37
CA SER A 214 -1.41 24.45 -11.61
C SER A 214 -1.98 23.35 -10.71
N VAL A 215 -1.15 22.35 -10.36
CA VAL A 215 -1.57 21.29 -9.45
C VAL A 215 -1.68 21.83 -8.03
N ASP A 216 -0.67 22.57 -7.57
CA ASP A 216 -0.67 23.09 -6.20
C ASP A 216 -1.80 24.10 -5.96
N ASN A 217 -2.08 24.97 -6.93
CA ASN A 217 -3.23 25.88 -6.86
C ASN A 217 -4.56 25.12 -6.68
N ALA A 218 -4.78 24.02 -7.40
CA ALA A 218 -6.01 23.24 -7.29
C ALA A 218 -6.21 22.64 -5.89
N TRP A 219 -5.13 22.20 -5.24
CA TRP A 219 -5.16 21.69 -3.86
C TRP A 219 -5.29 22.80 -2.82
N GLU A 220 -4.72 23.97 -3.07
CA GLU A 220 -4.91 25.16 -2.25
C GLU A 220 -6.36 25.64 -2.28
N GLU A 221 -6.99 25.65 -3.45
CA GLU A 221 -8.39 26.05 -3.67
C GLU A 221 -9.41 24.97 -3.24
N ALA A 222 -8.98 23.71 -3.08
CA ALA A 222 -9.86 22.62 -2.67
C ALA A 222 -10.57 22.92 -1.34
N PRO A 223 -11.88 22.58 -1.22
CA PRO A 223 -12.65 22.81 0.00
C PRO A 223 -11.97 22.21 1.23
N LYS A 224 -11.66 23.06 2.22
CA LYS A 224 -11.01 22.63 3.45
C LYS A 224 -11.98 21.82 4.30
N VAL A 225 -11.46 20.77 4.93
CA VAL A 225 -12.23 19.89 5.80
C VAL A 225 -12.59 20.62 7.10
N ASN A 226 -13.88 20.72 7.39
CA ASN A 226 -14.37 21.12 8.71
C ASN A 226 -14.53 19.89 9.60
N PHE A 227 -13.50 19.58 10.39
CA PHE A 227 -13.52 18.39 11.26
C PHE A 227 -14.58 18.47 12.37
N GLU A 228 -14.84 19.66 12.92
CA GLU A 228 -15.82 19.84 14.00
C GLU A 228 -17.24 19.55 13.52
N GLU A 229 -17.57 19.96 12.29
CA GLU A 229 -18.85 19.64 11.66
C GLU A 229 -18.98 18.13 11.45
N LEU A 230 -17.95 17.47 10.90
CA LEU A 230 -17.97 16.03 10.66
C LEU A 230 -18.08 15.23 11.97
N GLU A 231 -17.38 15.64 13.02
CA GLU A 231 -17.48 15.07 14.36
C GLU A 231 -18.90 15.25 14.95
N SER A 232 -19.51 16.43 14.75
CA SER A 232 -20.85 16.73 15.28
C SER A 232 -21.98 15.92 14.63
N ARG A 233 -21.79 15.48 13.38
CA ARG A 233 -22.77 14.67 12.64
C ARG A 233 -22.86 13.24 13.16
N ASP A 234 -21.76 12.72 13.73
CA ASP A 234 -21.64 11.33 14.20
C ASP A 234 -22.06 10.27 13.16
N GLU A 235 -21.84 10.58 11.88
CA GLU A 235 -22.18 9.72 10.75
C GLU A 235 -20.89 9.14 10.13
N TYR A 236 -20.75 7.83 10.17
CA TYR A 236 -19.58 7.11 9.65
C TYR A 236 -20.01 6.01 8.65
N PRO A 237 -19.18 5.69 7.64
CA PRO A 237 -17.84 6.24 7.40
C PRO A 237 -17.85 7.62 6.71
N VAL A 238 -16.76 8.37 6.87
CA VAL A 238 -16.48 9.63 6.13
C VAL A 238 -15.27 9.44 5.23
N ALA A 239 -15.34 9.90 3.98
CA ALA A 239 -14.28 9.73 2.99
C ALA A 239 -13.60 11.05 2.62
N PHE A 240 -12.32 10.94 2.28
CA PHE A 240 -11.43 12.05 1.95
C PHE A 240 -10.56 11.73 0.76
N VAL A 241 -10.29 12.76 -0.02
CA VAL A 241 -9.16 12.82 -0.94
C VAL A 241 -7.98 13.45 -0.23
N ALA A 242 -6.79 12.90 -0.43
CA ALA A 242 -5.63 13.29 0.35
C ALA A 242 -4.31 13.20 -0.41
N ARG A 243 -3.45 14.19 -0.17
CA ARG A 243 -2.01 14.10 -0.43
C ARG A 243 -1.22 14.76 0.70
N ASN A 244 0.01 14.31 0.91
CA ASN A 244 0.95 14.94 1.83
C ASN A 244 1.48 16.23 1.20
N ARG A 245 1.65 17.27 2.00
CA ARG A 245 2.17 18.58 1.55
C ARG A 245 3.61 18.51 1.04
N ASP A 246 4.42 17.60 1.57
CA ASP A 246 5.82 17.45 1.21
C ASP A 246 6.01 16.53 -0.02
N ASP A 247 6.51 17.11 -1.11
CA ASP A 247 6.88 16.42 -2.34
C ASP A 247 7.85 15.26 -2.12
N HIS A 248 8.81 15.41 -1.21
CA HIS A 248 9.77 14.36 -0.88
C HIS A 248 9.09 13.16 -0.22
N VAL A 249 8.05 13.40 0.60
CA VAL A 249 7.22 12.33 1.16
C VAL A 249 6.38 11.68 0.06
N ARG A 250 5.74 12.46 -0.81
CA ARG A 250 4.93 11.91 -1.93
C ARG A 250 5.78 11.04 -2.87
N ARG A 251 6.98 11.49 -3.26
CA ARG A 251 7.90 10.77 -4.15
C ARG A 251 8.40 9.42 -3.60
N ARG A 252 8.51 9.29 -2.28
CA ARG A 252 8.91 8.05 -1.60
C ARG A 252 7.72 7.15 -1.22
N SER A 253 6.51 7.67 -1.35
CA SER A 253 5.27 6.96 -1.04
C SER A 253 4.74 6.18 -2.25
N SER A 254 3.85 5.23 -2.02
CA SER A 254 3.16 4.53 -3.13
C SER A 254 2.04 5.36 -3.77
N SER A 255 1.60 6.41 -3.10
CA SER A 255 0.49 7.31 -3.45
C SER A 255 0.70 8.62 -2.67
N GLY A 256 -0.36 9.32 -2.27
CA GLY A 256 -0.34 10.62 -1.60
C GLY A 256 0.24 10.67 -0.18
N GLY A 257 0.99 9.66 0.30
CA GLY A 257 1.75 9.78 1.55
C GLY A 257 0.96 9.73 2.87
N MET A 258 -0.26 9.18 2.86
CA MET A 258 -1.10 9.07 4.07
C MET A 258 -0.44 8.31 5.23
N TYR A 259 0.19 7.16 4.95
CA TYR A 259 0.85 6.37 6.00
C TYR A 259 1.90 7.20 6.76
N HIS A 260 2.68 8.01 6.05
CA HIS A 260 3.72 8.85 6.65
C HIS A 260 3.10 9.84 7.65
N ALA A 261 2.07 10.59 7.24
CA ALA A 261 1.42 11.57 8.10
C ALA A 261 0.79 10.93 9.34
N LEU A 262 0.11 9.78 9.20
CA LEU A 262 -0.47 9.05 10.33
C LEU A 262 0.61 8.52 11.29
N ALA A 263 1.72 8.00 10.76
CA ALA A 263 2.83 7.52 11.57
C ALA A 263 3.56 8.68 12.28
N SER A 264 3.78 9.79 11.59
CA SER A 264 4.39 11.01 12.11
C SER A 264 3.60 11.55 13.28
N HIS A 265 2.29 11.72 13.13
CA HIS A 265 1.42 12.17 14.21
C HIS A 265 1.51 11.26 15.45
N VAL A 266 1.43 9.95 15.24
CA VAL A 266 1.46 8.99 16.37
C VAL A 266 2.82 8.97 17.06
N ILE A 267 3.93 9.05 16.34
CA ILE A 267 5.28 9.00 16.92
C ILE A 267 5.67 10.34 17.53
N ASN A 268 5.58 11.41 16.74
CA ASN A 268 6.13 12.72 17.09
C ASN A 268 5.21 13.50 18.03
N ASP A 269 3.89 13.48 17.77
CA ASP A 269 2.94 14.31 18.52
C ASP A 269 2.37 13.56 19.72
N LEU A 270 2.12 12.25 19.58
CA LEU A 270 1.51 11.43 20.63
C LEU A 270 2.52 10.59 21.45
N GLY A 271 3.82 10.59 21.10
CA GLY A 271 4.84 9.76 21.77
C GLY A 271 4.57 8.25 21.68
N GLY A 272 3.78 7.85 20.68
CA GLY A 272 3.27 6.50 20.50
C GLY A 272 4.24 5.55 19.82
N VAL A 273 3.70 4.43 19.33
CA VAL A 273 4.42 3.36 18.63
C VAL A 273 3.64 2.98 17.38
N VAL A 274 4.35 2.77 16.27
CA VAL A 274 3.75 2.32 15.01
C VAL A 274 4.15 0.89 14.72
N TYR A 275 3.20 0.08 14.27
CA TYR A 275 3.45 -1.25 13.72
C TYR A 275 3.10 -1.25 12.24
N GLY A 276 4.04 -1.65 11.39
CA GLY A 276 3.86 -1.66 9.94
C GLY A 276 4.71 -2.72 9.24
N CYS A 277 4.47 -2.90 7.95
CA CYS A 277 5.13 -3.92 7.13
C CYS A 277 6.40 -3.38 6.46
N ALA A 278 7.55 -3.97 6.77
CA ALA A 278 8.84 -3.69 6.14
C ALA A 278 9.43 -4.97 5.51
N PHE A 279 10.46 -4.82 4.67
CA PHE A 279 11.32 -5.94 4.31
C PHE A 279 12.41 -6.12 5.36
N ASP A 280 12.69 -7.38 5.73
CA ASP A 280 13.89 -7.76 6.49
C ASP A 280 15.13 -7.85 5.57
N GLY A 281 16.27 -8.26 6.14
CA GLY A 281 17.52 -8.42 5.38
C GLY A 281 17.48 -9.47 4.28
N ASP A 282 16.52 -10.40 4.33
CA ASP A 282 16.29 -11.45 3.33
C ASP A 282 15.12 -11.10 2.38
N LEU A 283 14.68 -9.84 2.38
CA LEU A 283 13.52 -9.36 1.63
C LEU A 283 12.23 -10.15 1.90
N ARG A 284 12.06 -10.64 3.13
CA ARG A 284 10.77 -11.14 3.63
C ARG A 284 9.97 -9.97 4.16
N ALA A 285 8.71 -9.89 3.76
CA ALA A 285 7.79 -8.92 4.34
C ALA A 285 7.50 -9.34 5.79
N VAL A 286 7.74 -8.45 6.74
CA VAL A 286 7.56 -8.67 8.18
C VAL A 286 6.93 -7.44 8.82
N HIS A 287 6.11 -7.63 9.85
CA HIS A 287 5.67 -6.52 10.68
C HIS A 287 6.75 -6.16 11.70
N ILE A 288 7.11 -4.88 11.76
CA ILE A 288 8.07 -4.34 12.71
C ILE A 288 7.39 -3.33 13.64
N ARG A 289 7.95 -3.17 14.84
CA ARG A 289 7.58 -2.14 15.81
C ARG A 289 8.53 -0.95 15.65
N CYS A 290 7.99 0.24 15.47
CA CYS A 290 8.72 1.48 15.21
C CYS A 290 8.45 2.49 16.33
N GLU A 291 9.50 2.99 16.98
CA GLU A 291 9.44 4.09 17.95
C GLU A 291 9.92 5.42 17.36
N THR A 292 10.54 5.38 16.18
CA THR A 292 11.05 6.57 15.49
C THR A 292 10.54 6.62 14.05
N MET A 293 10.49 7.82 13.47
CA MET A 293 10.13 7.98 12.07
C MET A 293 11.11 7.28 11.13
N ALA A 294 12.41 7.25 11.43
CA ALA A 294 13.39 6.51 10.63
C ALA A 294 13.05 5.00 10.53
N GLU A 295 12.51 4.42 11.60
CA GLU A 295 12.02 3.03 11.57
C GLU A 295 10.69 2.92 10.82
N ALA A 296 9.75 3.85 11.04
CA ALA A 296 8.44 3.86 10.37
C ALA A 296 8.57 4.05 8.85
N GLU A 297 9.52 4.85 8.38
CA GLU A 297 9.78 5.07 6.96
C GLU A 297 10.17 3.78 6.22
N ARG A 298 10.73 2.78 6.92
CA ARG A 298 10.99 1.45 6.33
C ARG A 298 9.71 0.72 5.92
N CYS A 299 8.58 1.10 6.52
CA CYS A 299 7.26 0.57 6.20
C CYS A 299 6.58 1.31 5.03
N MET A 300 7.15 2.43 4.56
CA MET A 300 6.63 3.13 3.38
C MET A 300 6.79 2.30 2.12
N GLY A 301 5.90 2.51 1.16
CA GLY A 301 5.92 1.83 -0.12
C GLY A 301 5.26 0.45 -0.07
N SER A 302 4.79 -0.03 -1.22
CA SER A 302 4.05 -1.29 -1.33
C SER A 302 4.94 -2.51 -1.17
N LYS A 303 4.48 -3.51 -0.41
CA LYS A 303 5.05 -4.86 -0.37
C LYS A 303 3.98 -5.84 -0.83
N TYR A 304 4.12 -6.36 -2.05
CA TYR A 304 3.11 -7.24 -2.66
C TYR A 304 3.31 -8.71 -2.26
N SER A 305 3.66 -8.94 -1.00
CA SER A 305 3.86 -10.25 -0.38
C SER A 305 3.22 -10.22 1.01
N GLN A 306 2.65 -11.34 1.47
CA GLN A 306 2.12 -11.38 2.82
C GLN A 306 3.23 -11.10 3.84
N SER A 307 2.99 -10.20 4.78
CA SER A 307 3.90 -10.03 5.91
C SER A 307 3.73 -11.10 6.97
N ASP A 308 4.85 -11.54 7.53
CA ASP A 308 4.86 -12.28 8.78
C ASP A 308 4.59 -11.31 9.95
N MET A 309 3.53 -11.57 10.71
CA MET A 309 3.19 -10.76 11.88
C MET A 309 4.04 -11.10 13.10
N GLY A 310 4.72 -12.24 13.12
CA GLY A 310 5.57 -12.67 14.23
C GLY A 310 4.89 -12.52 15.59
N ASP A 311 5.53 -11.79 16.49
CA ASP A 311 5.01 -11.50 17.83
C ASP A 311 4.29 -10.14 17.93
N SER A 312 3.93 -9.52 16.80
CA SER A 312 3.35 -8.17 16.76
C SER A 312 2.12 -8.03 17.65
N ILE A 313 1.18 -8.98 17.63
CA ILE A 313 -0.01 -8.94 18.50
C ILE A 313 0.39 -8.91 19.98
N ARG A 314 1.34 -9.77 20.38
CA ARG A 314 1.84 -9.82 21.75
C ARG A 314 2.49 -8.50 22.16
N ARG A 315 3.29 -7.89 21.27
CA ARG A 315 3.97 -6.62 21.53
C ARG A 315 2.99 -5.43 21.55
N VAL A 316 2.00 -5.39 20.64
CA VAL A 316 0.91 -4.39 20.67
C VAL A 316 0.19 -4.44 22.01
N ARG A 317 -0.20 -5.63 22.49
CA ARG A 317 -0.81 -5.78 23.82
C ARG A 317 0.11 -5.28 24.95
N GLY A 318 1.41 -5.53 24.84
CA GLY A 318 2.42 -5.05 25.78
C GLY A 318 2.49 -3.52 25.82
N ASP A 319 2.55 -2.87 24.67
CA ASP A 319 2.56 -1.41 24.56
C ASP A 319 1.27 -0.80 25.10
N LEU A 320 0.11 -1.39 24.79
CA LEU A 320 -1.18 -0.92 25.31
C LEU A 320 -1.28 -1.02 26.84
N ARG A 321 -0.75 -2.10 27.43
CA ARG A 321 -0.68 -2.26 28.90
C ARG A 321 0.32 -1.33 29.57
N ALA A 322 1.27 -0.80 28.81
CA ALA A 322 2.21 0.22 29.25
C ALA A 322 1.69 1.64 28.93
N ASP A 323 0.38 1.79 28.72
CA ASP A 323 -0.31 3.04 28.40
C ASP A 323 0.25 3.80 27.18
N ARG A 324 0.94 3.10 26.27
CA ARG A 324 1.39 3.69 25.01
C ARG A 324 0.19 3.85 24.05
N THR A 325 0.23 4.92 23.26
CA THR A 325 -0.58 5.02 22.04
C THR A 325 0.04 4.15 20.95
N VAL A 326 -0.77 3.31 20.32
CA VAL A 326 -0.33 2.39 19.26
C VAL A 326 -1.11 2.67 17.98
N LEU A 327 -0.41 2.76 16.86
CA LEU A 327 -0.99 2.66 15.52
C LEU A 327 -0.56 1.35 14.88
N PHE A 328 -1.51 0.46 14.61
CA PHE A 328 -1.24 -0.76 13.85
C PHE A 328 -1.71 -0.57 12.40
N THR A 329 -0.81 -0.76 11.43
CA THR A 329 -1.12 -0.71 10.00
C THR A 329 -0.97 -2.08 9.33
N GLY A 330 -1.87 -2.44 8.41
CA GLY A 330 -1.78 -3.73 7.72
C GLY A 330 -2.89 -3.99 6.72
N THR A 331 -2.98 -5.23 6.21
CA THR A 331 -4.17 -5.64 5.46
C THR A 331 -5.38 -5.69 6.39
N PRO A 332 -6.61 -5.54 5.89
CA PRO A 332 -7.81 -5.56 6.74
C PRO A 332 -7.94 -6.84 7.57
N CYS A 333 -7.59 -8.01 7.04
CA CYS A 333 -7.61 -9.24 7.84
C CYS A 333 -6.57 -9.25 8.98
N GLN A 334 -5.41 -8.60 8.81
CA GLN A 334 -4.42 -8.44 9.90
C GLN A 334 -4.94 -7.46 10.96
N VAL A 335 -5.52 -6.34 10.53
CA VAL A 335 -6.13 -5.34 11.43
C VAL A 335 -7.29 -5.97 12.23
N ALA A 336 -8.17 -6.73 11.59
CA ALA A 336 -9.24 -7.47 12.25
C ALA A 336 -8.70 -8.41 13.34
N ALA A 337 -7.63 -9.16 13.04
CA ALA A 337 -6.99 -10.05 14.01
C ALA A 337 -6.41 -9.29 15.21
N VAL A 338 -5.74 -8.15 14.99
CA VAL A 338 -5.20 -7.31 16.08
C VAL A 338 -6.31 -6.76 16.95
N ARG A 339 -7.38 -6.22 16.36
CA ARG A 339 -8.53 -5.68 17.13
C ARG A 339 -9.18 -6.76 17.97
N ALA A 340 -9.46 -7.92 17.39
CA ALA A 340 -10.05 -9.05 18.11
C ALA A 340 -9.15 -9.50 19.27
N ALA A 341 -7.83 -9.56 19.06
CA ALA A 341 -6.88 -10.00 20.07
C ALA A 341 -6.52 -8.94 21.12
N CYS A 342 -6.92 -7.67 20.96
CA CYS A 342 -6.60 -6.57 21.87
C CYS A 342 -7.83 -5.91 22.50
N SER A 343 -9.03 -6.45 22.29
CA SER A 343 -10.30 -5.85 22.75
C SER A 343 -10.33 -5.59 24.26
N ASP A 344 -9.79 -6.50 25.07
CA ASP A 344 -9.69 -6.43 26.53
C ASP A 344 -8.69 -5.39 27.06
N VAL A 345 -7.71 -4.97 26.24
CA VAL A 345 -6.66 -4.01 26.65
C VAL A 345 -6.74 -2.67 25.90
N SER A 346 -7.61 -2.58 24.90
CA SER A 346 -7.79 -1.36 24.10
C SER A 346 -8.84 -0.41 24.66
N GLY A 347 -9.63 -0.85 25.65
CA GLY A 347 -10.65 -0.07 26.36
C GLY A 347 -10.08 0.62 27.60
N GLY A 348 -9.37 1.72 27.41
CA GLY A 348 -9.02 2.67 28.47
C GLY A 348 -9.50 4.06 28.08
N GLY A 349 -10.68 4.46 28.59
CA GLY A 349 -11.27 5.77 28.33
C GLY A 349 -12.80 5.79 28.24
N ALA A 350 -13.50 5.18 29.20
CA ALA A 350 -14.90 5.50 29.53
C ALA A 350 -15.18 4.97 30.94
N SER A 351 -14.82 5.78 31.94
CA SER A 351 -15.33 5.70 33.31
C SER A 351 -15.61 7.11 33.80
#